data_AF-A0A926GZ72-F1
#
_entry.id   AF-A0A926GZ72-F1
#
_cell.length_a   1.000
_cell.length_b   1.000
_cell.length_c   1.000
_cell.angle_alpha   90.00
_cell.angle_beta   90.00
_cell.angle_gamma   90.00
#
_symmetry.space_group_name_H-M   'P 1'
#
loop_
_entity.id
_entity.type
_entity.pdbx_description
1 polymer ?
#
loop_
_entity_poly.entity_id
_entity_poly.type
_entity_poly.pdbx_seq_one_letter_code
_entity_poly.pdbx_strand_id
1 'polypeptide(L)'
;FLIFHELINGYDGKTAAPVAYMLDQAHVIENKIEAMILSVLNVQTAYAKALLVDRAALRVFQQEGDILGAHALLRDAYETDVRPVLAELRESTGRPADPLAAYRTDEIIRERRAWREANPARAAGGGLGA
;
A
#
# COMPACT_ATOMS: atom_id res chain seq x y z
N PHE A 1 -5.28 -2.23 -6.59
CA PHE A 1 -4.72 -2.19 -7.96
C PHE A 1 -5.61 -1.36 -8.88
N LEU A 2 -6.85 -1.78 -9.17
CA LEU A 2 -7.73 -1.05 -10.12
C LEU A 2 -7.95 0.43 -9.76
N ILE A 3 -8.10 0.76 -8.47
CA ILE A 3 -8.15 2.16 -8.02
C ILE A 3 -6.89 2.93 -8.46
N PHE A 4 -5.70 2.35 -8.26
CA PHE A 4 -4.44 2.97 -8.70
C PHE A 4 -4.31 3.01 -10.23
N HIS A 5 -4.86 2.03 -10.95
CA HIS A 5 -4.91 2.07 -12.41
C HIS A 5 -5.66 3.32 -12.89
N GLU A 6 -6.84 3.59 -12.34
CA GLU A 6 -7.61 4.80 -12.66
C GLU A 6 -6.92 6.08 -12.22
N LEU A 7 -6.34 6.11 -11.01
CA LEU A 7 -5.61 7.29 -10.53
C LEU A 7 -4.44 7.65 -11.44
N ILE A 8 -3.71 6.65 -11.97
CA ILE A 8 -2.61 6.89 -12.91
C ILE A 8 -3.15 7.27 -14.29
N ASN A 9 -4.25 6.66 -14.74
CA ASN A 9 -4.86 6.96 -16.03
C ASN A 9 -5.44 8.39 -16.09
N GLY A 10 -6.06 8.84 -15.00
CA GLY A 10 -6.63 10.18 -14.87
C GLY A 10 -5.59 11.27 -14.60
N TYR A 11 -4.35 10.91 -14.26
CA TYR A 11 -3.27 11.87 -14.03
C TYR A 11 -2.56 12.21 -15.34
N ASP A 12 -3.03 13.24 -16.05
CA ASP A 12 -2.38 13.77 -17.25
C ASP A 12 -1.24 14.77 -16.94
N GLY A 13 -0.96 15.00 -15.65
CA GLY A 13 0.03 15.96 -15.15
C GLY A 13 -0.30 17.44 -15.43
N LYS A 14 -1.48 17.74 -15.99
CA LYS A 14 -1.84 19.08 -16.49
C LYS A 14 -3.20 19.58 -16.00
N THR A 15 -4.18 18.70 -15.85
CA THR A 15 -5.57 19.05 -15.52
C THR A 15 -6.08 18.36 -14.25
N ALA A 16 -5.45 17.26 -13.84
CA ALA A 16 -5.85 16.57 -12.62
C ALA A 16 -5.44 17.35 -11.36
N ALA A 17 -6.42 17.62 -10.48
CA ALA A 17 -6.15 18.16 -9.15
C ALA A 17 -5.29 17.17 -8.33
N PRO A 18 -4.40 17.66 -7.45
CA PRO A 18 -3.59 16.79 -6.61
C PRO A 18 -4.47 15.92 -5.71
N VAL A 19 -4.37 14.60 -5.88
CA VAL A 19 -5.08 13.62 -5.05
C VAL A 19 -4.32 13.43 -3.74
N ALA A 20 -5.02 13.59 -2.60
CA ALA A 20 -4.45 13.29 -1.29
C ALA A 20 -4.54 11.78 -1.01
N TYR A 21 -3.42 11.17 -0.61
CA TYR A 21 -3.36 9.77 -0.19
C TYR A 21 -3.38 9.67 1.33
N MET A 22 -4.37 8.98 1.90
CA MET A 22 -4.52 8.80 3.35
C MET A 22 -4.85 7.34 3.67
N LEU A 23 -4.39 6.88 4.84
CA LEU A 23 -4.81 5.61 5.43
C LEU A 23 -5.76 5.93 6.58
N ASP A 24 -7.02 5.49 6.44
CA ASP A 24 -8.04 5.58 7.48
C ASP A 24 -8.38 4.15 7.93
N GLN A 25 -7.69 3.69 8.97
CA GLN A 25 -7.77 2.31 9.47
C GLN A 25 -7.76 2.29 11.00
N ALA A 26 -8.65 1.47 11.57
CA ALA A 26 -8.68 1.16 12.99
C ALA A 26 -8.23 -0.28 13.22
N HIS A 27 -7.08 -0.46 13.87
CA HIS A 27 -6.57 -1.77 14.28
C HIS A 27 -7.01 -2.04 15.72
N VAL A 28 -7.98 -2.96 15.87
CA VAL A 28 -8.65 -3.24 17.15
C VAL A 28 -8.02 -4.45 17.84
N ILE A 29 -7.71 -5.50 17.08
CA ILE A 29 -7.20 -6.77 17.62
C ILE A 29 -5.68 -6.89 17.36
N GLU A 30 -5.24 -6.50 16.17
CA GLU A 30 -3.87 -6.65 15.70
C GLU A 30 -2.93 -5.60 16.30
N ASN A 31 -1.63 -5.88 16.26
CA ASN A 31 -0.64 -4.85 16.58
C ASN A 31 -0.75 -3.68 15.59
N LYS A 32 -1.07 -2.50 16.11
CA LYS A 32 -1.38 -1.30 15.30
C LYS A 32 -0.27 -0.91 14.32
N ILE A 33 1.00 -1.06 14.71
CA ILE A 33 2.13 -0.65 13.85
C ILE A 33 2.43 -1.73 12.82
N GLU A 34 2.43 -3.01 13.20
CA GLU A 34 2.63 -4.12 12.25
C GLU A 34 1.55 -4.12 11.16
N ALA A 35 0.29 -3.93 11.56
CA ALA A 35 -0.82 -3.83 10.64
C ALA A 35 -0.70 -2.59 9.72
N MET A 36 -0.29 -1.44 10.26
CA MET A 36 -0.03 -0.24 9.47
C MET A 36 1.12 -0.43 8.45
N ILE A 37 2.21 -1.09 8.85
CA ILE A 37 3.32 -1.43 7.95
C ILE A 37 2.79 -2.28 6.79
N LEU A 38 2.04 -3.34 7.08
CA LEU A 38 1.45 -4.20 6.06
C LEU A 38 0.52 -3.41 5.12
N SER A 39 -0.30 -2.50 5.64
CA SER A 39 -1.14 -1.62 4.82
C SER A 39 -0.34 -0.76 3.86
N VAL A 40 0.75 -0.11 4.31
CA VAL A 40 1.64 0.67 3.45
C VAL A 40 2.29 -0.21 2.38
N LEU A 41 2.78 -1.40 2.75
CA LEU A 41 3.38 -2.35 1.81
C LEU A 41 2.38 -2.79 0.73
N ASN A 42 1.12 -3.05 1.10
CA ASN A 42 0.06 -3.44 0.19
C ASN A 42 -0.31 -2.30 -0.77
N VAL A 43 -0.38 -1.07 -0.26
CA VAL A 43 -0.61 0.14 -1.09
C VAL A 43 0.51 0.32 -2.10
N GLN A 44 1.78 0.24 -1.67
CA GLN A 44 2.94 0.34 -2.56
C GLN A 44 2.94 -0.77 -3.63
N THR A 45 2.60 -2.01 -3.23
CA THR A 45 2.46 -3.15 -4.16
C THR A 45 1.38 -2.89 -5.20
N ALA A 46 0.20 -2.42 -4.77
CA ALA A 46 -0.90 -2.13 -5.67
C ALA A 46 -0.58 -0.99 -6.64
N TYR A 47 0.14 0.03 -6.17
CA TYR A 47 0.60 1.15 -6.99
C TYR A 47 1.66 0.72 -8.01
N ALA A 48 2.68 -0.03 -7.57
CA ALA A 48 3.73 -0.55 -8.45
C ALA A 48 3.18 -1.46 -9.54
N LYS A 49 2.28 -2.39 -9.19
CA LYS A 49 1.57 -3.22 -10.18
C LYS A 49 0.81 -2.36 -11.19
N ALA A 50 0.11 -1.32 -10.72
CA ALA A 50 -0.61 -0.42 -11.61
C ALA A 50 0.35 0.30 -12.56
N LEU A 51 1.55 0.69 -12.11
CA LEU A 51 2.58 1.28 -12.98
C LEU A 51 3.06 0.34 -14.11
N LEU A 52 2.91 -0.98 -13.99
CA LEU A 52 3.33 -1.95 -15.02
C LEU A 52 2.36 -2.10 -16.20
N VAL A 53 1.14 -1.59 -16.11
CA VAL A 53 0.13 -1.74 -17.18
C VAL A 53 0.63 -1.11 -18.49
N ASP A 54 0.58 -1.81 -19.63
CA ASP A 54 0.81 -1.14 -20.91
C ASP A 54 -0.46 -0.39 -21.34
N ARG A 55 -0.48 0.94 -21.15
CA ARG A 55 -1.66 1.78 -21.45
C ARG A 55 -1.92 1.92 -22.94
N ALA A 56 -0.86 1.89 -23.74
CA ALA A 56 -1.00 2.01 -25.19
C ALA A 56 -1.64 0.73 -25.75
N ALA A 57 -1.13 -0.43 -25.36
CA ALA A 57 -1.72 -1.72 -25.74
C ALA A 57 -3.14 -1.90 -25.17
N LEU A 58 -3.39 -1.50 -23.92
CA LEU A 58 -4.73 -1.55 -23.34
C LEU A 58 -5.74 -0.72 -24.14
N ARG A 59 -5.34 0.46 -24.61
CA ARG A 59 -6.21 1.33 -25.42
C ARG A 59 -6.54 0.71 -26.78
N VAL A 60 -5.60 -0.02 -27.39
CA VAL A 60 -5.84 -0.76 -28.64
C VAL A 60 -6.91 -1.83 -28.42
N PHE A 61 -6.74 -2.71 -27.43
CA PHE A 61 -7.74 -3.74 -27.12
C PHE A 61 -9.13 -3.16 -26.84
N GLN A 62 -9.18 -2.04 -26.10
CA GLN A 62 -10.43 -1.34 -25.82
C GLN A 62 -11.10 -0.80 -27.08
N GLN A 63 -10.33 -0.24 -28.02
CA GLN A 63 -10.87 0.32 -29.27
C GLN A 63 -11.36 -0.78 -30.23
N GLU A 64 -10.71 -1.93 -30.22
CA GLU A 64 -11.08 -3.09 -31.05
C GLU A 64 -12.23 -3.92 -30.45
N GLY A 65 -12.61 -3.65 -29.21
CA GLY A 65 -13.62 -4.43 -28.49
C GLY A 65 -13.11 -5.79 -28.01
N ASP A 66 -11.80 -5.99 -27.94
CA ASP A 66 -11.19 -7.22 -27.41
C ASP A 66 -11.19 -7.20 -25.87
N ILE A 67 -12.29 -7.68 -25.31
CA ILE A 67 -12.51 -7.76 -23.85
C ILE A 67 -11.49 -8.69 -23.19
N LEU A 68 -11.16 -9.82 -23.82
CA LEU A 68 -10.28 -10.82 -23.24
C LEU A 68 -8.82 -10.38 -23.29
N GLY A 69 -8.38 -9.73 -24.37
CA GLY A 69 -7.05 -9.11 -24.47
C GLY A 69 -6.85 -8.02 -23.42
N ALA A 70 -7.82 -7.12 -23.26
CA ALA A 70 -7.79 -6.10 -22.22
C ALA A 70 -7.72 -6.68 -20.80
N HIS A 71 -8.53 -7.71 -20.52
CA HIS A 71 -8.52 -8.39 -19.22
C HIS A 71 -7.19 -9.11 -18.95
N ALA A 72 -6.65 -9.81 -19.95
CA ALA A 72 -5.37 -10.52 -19.83
C ALA A 72 -4.22 -9.55 -19.52
N LEU A 73 -4.13 -8.42 -20.23
CA LEU A 73 -3.10 -7.41 -19.99
C LEU A 73 -3.15 -6.85 -18.55
N LEU A 74 -4.35 -6.51 -18.06
CA LEU A 74 -4.50 -6.05 -16.68
C LEU A 74 -4.16 -7.14 -15.66
N ARG A 75 -4.47 -8.40 -15.98
CA ARG A 75 -4.14 -9.56 -15.14
C ARG A 75 -2.63 -9.76 -15.03
N ASP A 76 -1.90 -9.69 -16.14
CA ASP A 76 -0.44 -9.86 -16.17
C ASP A 76 0.26 -8.84 -15.27
N ALA A 77 -0.13 -7.56 -15.36
CA ALA A 77 0.38 -6.51 -14.49
C ALA A 77 0.01 -6.74 -13.01
N TYR A 78 -1.21 -7.24 -12.75
CA TYR A 78 -1.67 -7.55 -11.41
C TYR A 78 -0.95 -8.76 -10.79
N GLU A 79 -0.58 -9.77 -11.58
CA GLU A 79 0.04 -11.00 -11.09
C GLU A 79 1.56 -10.89 -10.95
N THR A 80 2.17 -9.92 -11.62
CA THR A 80 3.62 -9.66 -11.52
C THR A 80 4.05 -9.44 -10.06
N ASP A 81 5.02 -10.22 -9.59
CA ASP A 81 5.58 -10.04 -8.25
C ASP A 81 6.53 -8.84 -8.21
N VAL A 82 6.03 -7.73 -7.67
CA VAL A 82 6.78 -6.47 -7.51
C VAL A 82 7.52 -6.37 -6.17
N ARG A 83 7.44 -7.38 -5.30
CA ARG A 83 8.12 -7.33 -3.98
C ARG A 83 9.65 -7.15 -4.10
N PRO A 84 10.35 -7.82 -5.03
CA PRO A 84 11.81 -7.64 -5.17
C PRO A 84 12.22 -6.22 -5.53
N VAL A 85 11.57 -5.60 -6.54
CA VAL A 85 11.89 -4.22 -6.95
C VAL A 85 11.54 -3.21 -5.87
N LEU A 86 10.46 -3.44 -5.11
CA LEU A 86 10.11 -2.58 -3.98
C LEU A 86 11.11 -2.72 -2.82
N ALA A 87 11.68 -3.91 -2.60
CA ALA A 87 12.74 -4.10 -1.61
C ALA A 87 14.01 -3.32 -1.99
N GLU A 88 14.46 -3.43 -3.24
CA GLU A 88 15.60 -2.68 -3.77
C GLU A 88 15.38 -1.16 -3.70
N LEU A 89 14.17 -0.69 -4.02
CA LEU A 89 13.80 0.73 -3.87
C LEU A 89 13.90 1.20 -2.41
N ARG A 90 13.53 0.37 -1.44
CA ARG A 90 13.67 0.72 -0.03
C ARG A 90 15.15 0.82 0.36
N GLU A 91 15.95 -0.18 -0.01
CA GLU A 91 17.38 -0.20 0.30
C GLU A 91 18.13 0.98 -0.32
N SER A 92 17.86 1.30 -1.58
CA SER A 92 18.45 2.46 -2.27
C SER A 92 18.10 3.80 -1.63
N THR A 93 17.04 3.86 -0.81
CA THR A 93 16.65 5.06 -0.05
C THR A 93 17.00 4.97 1.44
N GLY A 94 17.87 4.03 1.83
CA GLY A 94 18.33 3.83 3.20
C GLY A 94 17.28 3.23 4.14
N ARG A 95 16.27 2.55 3.60
CA ARG A 95 15.21 1.88 4.38
C ARG A 95 15.38 0.36 4.31
N PRO A 96 14.91 -0.40 5.33
CA PRO A 96 14.97 -1.85 5.29
C PRO A 96 14.18 -2.44 4.11
N ALA A 97 14.75 -3.45 3.45
CA ALA A 97 14.07 -4.24 2.41
C ALA A 97 12.75 -4.85 2.89
N ASP A 98 12.78 -5.39 4.12
CA ASP A 98 11.61 -5.90 4.85
C ASP A 98 11.35 -5.04 6.10
N PRO A 99 10.48 -4.02 6.00
CA PRO A 99 10.14 -3.16 7.13
C PRO A 99 9.47 -3.89 8.29
N LEU A 100 8.75 -4.99 8.04
CA LEU A 100 8.06 -5.73 9.11
C LEU A 100 9.05 -6.56 9.90
N ALA A 101 9.97 -7.26 9.23
CA ALA A 101 11.05 -7.99 9.90
C ALA A 101 11.93 -7.02 10.71
N ALA A 102 12.32 -5.89 10.11
CA ALA A 102 13.10 -4.86 10.79
C ALA A 102 12.38 -4.31 12.04
N TYR A 103 11.08 -4.04 11.95
CA TYR A 103 10.28 -3.59 13.11
C TYR A 103 10.23 -4.65 14.23
N ARG A 104 10.15 -5.94 13.89
CA ARG A 104 10.06 -7.02 14.88
C ARG A 104 11.36 -7.26 15.64
N THR A 105 12.51 -6.95 15.02
CA THR A 105 13.83 -7.13 15.63
C THR A 105 14.40 -5.85 16.26
N ASP A 106 13.72 -4.71 16.12
CA ASP A 106 14.14 -3.43 16.68
C ASP A 106 14.00 -3.40 18.22
N GLU A 107 15.13 -3.26 18.91
CA GLU A 107 15.18 -3.28 20.38
C GLU A 107 14.54 -2.04 21.01
N ILE A 108 14.67 -0.86 20.40
CA ILE A 108 14.06 0.38 20.90
C ILE A 108 12.53 0.25 20.83
N ILE A 109 12.02 -0.32 19.73
CA ILE A 109 10.58 -0.62 19.59
C ILE A 109 10.13 -1.60 20.68
N ARG A 110 10.91 -2.66 20.94
CA ARG A 110 10.62 -3.65 21.99
C ARG A 110 10.54 -3.01 23.38
N GLU A 111 11.52 -2.18 23.72
CA GLU A 111 11.55 -1.46 25.00
C GLU A 111 10.37 -0.49 25.14
N ARG A 112 10.05 0.27 24.09
CA ARG A 112 8.88 1.17 24.09
C ARG A 112 7.57 0.41 24.25
N ARG A 113 7.45 -0.78 23.67
CA ARG A 113 6.28 -1.65 23.82
C ARG A 113 6.16 -2.11 25.29
N ALA A 114 7.23 -2.65 25.86
CA ALA A 114 7.27 -3.08 27.26
C ALA A 114 6.94 -1.91 28.22
N TRP A 115 7.45 -0.71 27.94
CA TRP A 115 7.13 0.48 28.73
C TRP A 115 5.65 0.85 28.68
N ARG A 116 4.99 0.74 27.52
CA ARG A 116 3.55 1.03 27.36
C ARG A 116 2.68 -0.02 28.06
N GLU A 117 3.10 -1.28 28.04
CA GLU A 117 2.40 -2.36 28.74
C GLU A 117 2.53 -2.22 30.27
N ALA A 118 3.70 -1.80 30.75
CA ALA A 118 3.93 -1.50 32.17
C ALA A 118 3.22 -0.19 32.62
N ASN A 119 2.98 0.74 31.70
CA ASN A 119 2.35 2.04 31.97
C ASN A 119 1.10 2.24 31.10
N PRO A 120 0.02 1.47 31.33
CA PRO A 120 -1.19 1.61 30.55
C PRO A 120 -1.81 2.99 30.77
N ALA A 121 -2.23 3.64 29.68
CA ALA A 121 -3.05 4.84 29.79
C ALA A 121 -4.32 4.51 30.57
N ARG A 122 -4.78 5.42 31.45
CA ARG A 122 -6.08 5.29 32.11
C ARG A 122 -7.15 5.05 31.05
N ALA A 123 -7.86 3.92 31.15
CA ALA A 123 -8.96 3.62 30.27
C ALA A 123 -10.06 4.68 30.46
N ALA A 124 -10.19 5.59 29.50
CA ALA A 124 -11.41 6.36 29.34
C ALA A 124 -12.41 5.43 28.67
N GLY A 125 -13.44 5.00 29.41
CA GLY A 125 -14.56 4.27 28.82
C GLY A 125 -15.09 5.07 27.63
N GLY A 126 -15.21 4.42 26.47
CA GLY A 126 -15.76 5.04 25.28
C GLY A 126 -17.13 5.59 25.62
N GLY A 127 -17.30 6.91 25.49
CA GLY A 127 -18.57 7.58 25.73
C GLY A 127 -19.61 6.99 24.77
N LEU A 128 -20.47 6.13 25.29
CA LEU A 128 -21.75 5.85 24.66
C LEU A 128 -22.54 7.15 24.78
N GLY A 129 -22.41 8.00 23.76
CA GLY A 129 -23.26 9.17 23.63
C GLY A 129 -24.69 8.71 23.34
N ALA A 130 -25.50 8.62 24.38
CA ALA A 130 -26.96 8.77 24.41
C ALA A 130 -27.44 8.76 25.86
#